data_AF-A0A1Y4FTT0-F1
#
_entry.id   AF-A0A1Y4FTT0-F1
#
_cell.length_a   1.000
_cell.length_b   1.000
_cell.length_c   1.000
_cell.angle_alpha   90.00
_cell.angle_beta   90.00
_cell.angle_gamma   90.00
#
_symmetry.space_group_name_H-M   'P 1'
#
loop_
_entity.id
_entity.type
_entity.pdbx_description
1 polymer ?
#
loop_
_entity_poly.entity_id
_entity_poly.type
_entity_poly.pdbx_seq_one_letter_code
_entity_poly.pdbx_strand_id
1 'polypeptide(L)'
;MTLEWRGRTLVITWLPVASMGRLAACAPQTAAETEVLAALLAGARVRVERDALEYRRYRRTAPLGIYQKCAGLERRLREMGICVAGTGGR
;
A
#
# COMPACT_ATOMS: atom_id res chain seq x y z
N MET A 1 1.03 9.95 3.07
CA MET A 1 1.71 8.86 2.34
C MET A 1 3.06 9.38 1.91
N THR A 2 4.11 8.58 1.95
CA THR A 2 5.45 8.99 1.50
C THR A 2 6.00 7.99 0.49
N LEU A 3 6.73 8.52 -0.48
CA LEU A 3 7.21 7.83 -1.66
C LEU A 3 8.70 8.08 -1.86
N GLU A 4 9.39 7.10 -2.42
CA GLU A 4 10.79 7.19 -2.79
C GLU A 4 11.03 6.36 -4.06
N TRP A 5 11.65 6.95 -5.09
CA TRP A 5 12.10 6.18 -6.25
C TRP A 5 13.44 5.51 -5.95
N ARG A 6 13.48 4.17 -6.10
CA ARG A 6 14.70 3.37 -6.05
C ARG A 6 14.91 2.71 -7.41
N GLY A 7 15.59 3.43 -8.30
CA GLY A 7 15.74 3.03 -9.70
C GLY A 7 14.37 3.00 -10.40
N ARG A 8 14.01 1.86 -11.01
CA ARG A 8 12.69 1.66 -11.68
C ARG A 8 11.57 1.22 -10.74
N THR A 9 11.79 1.28 -9.43
CA THR A 9 10.82 0.86 -8.41
C THR A 9 10.37 2.08 -7.61
N LEU A 10 9.06 2.32 -7.56
CA LEU A 10 8.45 3.27 -6.64
C LEU A 10 8.24 2.57 -5.30
N VAL A 11 8.89 3.07 -4.25
CA VAL A 11 8.82 2.53 -2.90
C VAL A 11 7.93 3.41 -2.03
N ILE A 12 6.90 2.81 -1.45
CA ILE A 12 6.01 3.43 -0.48
C ILE A 12 6.59 3.18 0.92
N THR A 13 7.12 4.24 1.53
CA THR A 13 7.77 4.21 2.86
C THR A 13 6.79 4.48 4.00
N TRP A 14 5.63 5.05 3.70
CA TRP A 14 4.49 5.18 4.63
C TRP A 14 3.17 5.17 3.86
N LEU A 15 2.27 4.24 4.22
CA LEU A 15 0.97 4.05 3.60
C LEU A 15 -0.16 4.15 4.65
N PRO A 16 -0.86 5.30 4.72
CA PRO A 16 -2.01 5.49 5.58
C PRO A 16 -3.21 4.62 5.18
N VAL A 17 -4.07 4.27 6.15
CA VAL A 17 -5.29 3.46 5.90
C VAL A 17 -6.22 4.13 4.89
N ALA A 18 -6.40 5.46 4.98
CA ALA A 18 -7.22 6.20 4.04
C ALA A 18 -6.69 6.09 2.60
N SER A 19 -5.36 6.17 2.43
CA SER A 19 -4.70 5.99 1.13
C SER A 19 -4.82 4.54 0.63
N MET A 20 -4.79 3.53 1.51
CA MET A 20 -5.04 2.14 1.11
C MET A 20 -6.41 1.98 0.46
N GLY A 21 -7.45 2.56 1.05
CA GLY A 21 -8.82 2.50 0.52
C GLY A 21 -8.93 3.17 -0.86
N ARG A 22 -8.35 4.37 -1.00
CA ARG A 22 -8.36 5.12 -2.26
C ARG A 22 -7.60 4.43 -3.38
N LEU A 23 -6.41 3.91 -3.08
CA LEU A 23 -5.63 3.13 -4.03
C LEU A 23 -6.35 1.85 -4.44
N ALA A 24 -6.94 1.10 -3.49
CA ALA A 24 -7.69 -0.11 -3.77
C ALA A 24 -8.96 0.13 -4.62
N ALA A 25 -9.50 1.36 -4.59
CA ALA A 25 -10.63 1.80 -5.39
C ALA A 25 -10.23 2.50 -6.70
N CYS A 26 -8.93 2.60 -7.02
CA CYS A 26 -8.42 3.37 -8.16
C CYS A 26 -8.90 4.84 -8.18
N ALA A 27 -9.09 5.45 -7.01
CA ALA A 27 -9.64 6.80 -6.85
C ALA A 27 -8.66 7.70 -6.07
N PRO A 28 -7.50 8.07 -6.66
CA PRO A 28 -6.51 8.89 -5.99
C PRO A 28 -7.07 10.30 -5.70
N GLN A 29 -6.77 10.82 -4.51
CA GLN A 29 -7.15 12.17 -4.09
C GLN A 29 -5.95 13.06 -3.77
N THR A 30 -4.73 12.51 -3.83
CA THR A 30 -3.49 13.24 -3.54
C THR A 30 -2.46 12.97 -4.63
N ALA A 31 -1.49 13.88 -4.80
CA ALA A 31 -0.42 13.72 -5.79
C ALA A 31 0.37 12.41 -5.61
N ALA A 32 0.66 12.00 -4.37
CA ALA A 32 1.34 10.75 -4.09
C ALA A 32 0.51 9.52 -4.50
N GLU A 33 -0.81 9.55 -4.30
CA GLU A 33 -1.69 8.46 -4.74
C GLU A 33 -1.78 8.40 -6.27
N THR A 34 -1.85 9.56 -6.92
CA THR A 34 -1.82 9.67 -8.38
C THR A 34 -0.51 9.13 -8.94
N GLU A 35 0.64 9.43 -8.31
CA GLU A 35 1.95 8.92 -8.72
C GLU A 35 2.03 7.39 -8.62
N VAL A 36 1.47 6.78 -7.57
CA VAL A 36 1.39 5.32 -7.48
C VAL A 36 0.54 4.73 -8.60
N LEU A 37 -0.64 5.29 -8.86
CA LEU A 37 -1.50 4.82 -9.95
C LEU A 37 -0.80 4.98 -11.30
N ALA A 38 -0.15 6.11 -11.56
CA ALA A 38 0.62 6.36 -12.77
C ALA A 38 1.79 5.38 -12.93
N ALA A 39 2.52 5.09 -11.85
CA ALA A 39 3.61 4.12 -11.86
C ALA A 39 3.11 2.71 -12.21
N LEU A 40 1.99 2.28 -11.64
CA LEU A 40 1.36 1.00 -11.99
C LEU A 40 0.95 0.94 -13.47
N LEU A 41 0.28 1.99 -13.97
CA LEU A 41 -0.14 2.07 -15.37
C LEU A 41 1.05 2.13 -16.35
N ALA A 42 2.16 2.74 -15.93
CA ALA A 42 3.41 2.78 -16.70
C ALA A 42 4.22 1.47 -16.63
N GLY A 43 3.73 0.44 -15.92
CA GLY A 43 4.42 -0.84 -15.75
C GLY A 43 5.66 -0.78 -14.83
N ALA A 44 5.79 0.28 -14.03
CA ALA A 44 6.84 0.37 -13.02
C ALA A 44 6.54 -0.58 -11.86
N ARG A 45 7.60 -1.00 -11.15
CA ARG A 45 7.42 -1.81 -9.93
C ARG A 45 7.00 -0.90 -8.79
N VAL A 46 5.91 -1.23 -8.10
CA VAL A 46 5.49 -0.53 -6.89
C VAL A 46 5.64 -1.44 -5.68
N ARG A 47 6.36 -0.99 -4.66
CA ARG A 47 6.63 -1.79 -3.46
C ARG A 47 6.31 -1.01 -2.19
N VAL A 48 5.67 -1.64 -1.23
CA VAL A 48 5.46 -1.11 0.12
C VAL A 48 6.53 -1.70 1.04
N GLU A 49 7.20 -0.86 1.84
CA GLU A 49 8.15 -1.37 2.84
C GLU A 49 7.43 -2.16 3.94
N ARG A 50 8.17 -3.03 4.65
CA ARG A 50 7.62 -4.01 5.59
C ARG A 50 6.75 -3.37 6.67
N ASP A 51 7.19 -2.22 7.17
CA ASP A 51 6.61 -1.49 8.30
C ASP A 51 5.92 -0.18 7.85
N ALA A 52 5.78 0.03 6.53
CA ALA A 52 5.14 1.22 5.98
C ALA A 52 3.61 1.22 6.15
N LEU A 53 2.99 0.06 6.38
CA LEU A 53 1.55 -0.07 6.52
C LEU A 53 1.09 0.41 7.89
N GLU A 54 0.41 1.55 7.92
CA GLU A 54 -0.08 2.19 9.15
C GLU A 54 -0.87 1.21 10.03
N TYR A 55 -1.83 0.49 9.44
CA TYR A 55 -2.76 -0.35 10.19
C TYR A 55 -2.07 -1.47 10.99
N ARG A 56 -0.88 -1.92 10.55
CA ARG A 56 -0.12 -2.97 11.24
C ARG A 56 0.36 -2.52 12.62
N ARG A 57 0.54 -1.21 12.84
CA ARG A 57 0.87 -0.64 14.16
C ARG A 57 -0.23 -0.91 15.19
N TYR A 58 -1.48 -1.06 14.76
CA TYR A 58 -2.63 -1.27 15.62
C TYR A 58 -3.02 -2.75 15.77
N ARG A 59 -2.14 -3.70 15.40
CA ARG A 59 -2.43 -5.15 15.48
C ARG A 59 -2.89 -5.62 16.86
N ARG A 60 -2.42 -4.96 17.93
CA ARG A 60 -2.72 -5.33 19.32
C ARG A 60 -3.91 -4.59 19.93
N THR A 61 -4.39 -3.53 19.28
CA THR A 61 -5.36 -2.58 19.88
C THR A 61 -6.61 -2.39 19.03
N ALA A 62 -6.56 -2.60 17.71
CA ALA A 62 -7.70 -2.41 16.84
C ALA A 62 -8.78 -3.49 17.05
N PRO A 63 -10.08 -3.14 17.04
CA PRO A 63 -11.16 -4.12 16.95
C PRO A 63 -10.99 -5.04 15.74
N LEU A 64 -11.26 -6.33 15.92
CA LEU A 64 -10.99 -7.36 14.91
C LEU A 64 -11.60 -7.03 13.54
N GLY A 65 -12.85 -6.56 13.51
CA GLY A 65 -13.52 -6.21 12.25
C GLY A 65 -12.86 -5.06 11.49
N ILE A 66 -12.30 -4.07 12.19
CA ILE A 66 -11.56 -2.97 11.56
C ILE A 66 -10.21 -3.47 11.03
N TYR A 67 -9.50 -4.28 11.81
CA TYR A 67 -8.22 -4.85 11.39
C TYR A 67 -8.38 -5.76 10.16
N GLN A 68 -9.42 -6.59 10.14
CA GLN A 68 -9.75 -7.46 9.00
C GLN A 68 -10.08 -6.66 7.73
N LYS A 69 -10.84 -5.56 7.83
CA LYS A 69 -11.09 -4.66 6.70
C LYS A 69 -9.79 -4.10 6.12
N CYS A 70 -8.87 -3.64 6.98
CA CYS A 70 -7.57 -3.14 6.54
C CYS A 70 -6.70 -4.23 5.89
N ALA A 71 -6.70 -5.45 6.45
CA ALA A 71 -6.02 -6.59 5.83
C ALA A 71 -6.64 -6.97 4.47
N GLY A 72 -7.96 -6.80 4.30
CA GLY A 72 -8.63 -6.93 3.02
C GLY A 72 -8.15 -5.90 1.99
N LEU A 73 -7.97 -4.64 2.41
CA LEU A 73 -7.36 -3.62 1.55
C LEU A 73 -5.92 -3.98 1.16
N GLU A 74 -5.09 -4.43 2.11
CA GLU A 74 -3.72 -4.90 1.81
C GLU A 74 -3.72 -6.00 0.75
N ARG A 75 -4.65 -6.96 0.84
CA ARG A 75 -4.82 -8.02 -0.17
C ARG A 75 -5.19 -7.44 -1.54
N ARG A 76 -6.14 -6.50 -1.59
CA ARG A 76 -6.56 -5.87 -2.84
C ARG A 76 -5.41 -5.10 -3.51
N LEU A 77 -4.60 -4.39 -2.73
CA LEU A 77 -3.40 -3.72 -3.24
C LEU A 77 -2.40 -4.71 -3.86
N ARG A 78 -2.22 -5.89 -3.26
CA ARG A 78 -1.39 -6.95 -3.85
C ARG A 78 -1.93 -7.47 -5.18
N GLU A 79 -3.25 -7.70 -5.26
CA GLU A 79 -3.91 -8.12 -6.51
C GLU A 79 -3.68 -7.10 -7.64
N MET A 80 -3.58 -5.82 -7.30
CA MET A 80 -3.28 -4.73 -8.23
C MET A 80 -1.79 -4.63 -8.62
N GLY A 81 -0.91 -5.48 -8.08
CA GLY A 81 0.53 -5.48 -8.38
C GLY A 81 1.40 -4.69 -7.41
N ILE A 82 0.85 -4.19 -6.29
CA ILE A 82 1.65 -3.54 -5.24
C ILE A 82 2.27 -4.60 -4.33
N CYS A 83 3.59 -4.74 -4.41
CA CYS A 83 4.33 -5.72 -3.63
C CYS A 83 4.56 -5.24 -2.19
N VAL A 84 4.02 -5.92 -1.18
CA VAL A 84 4.34 -5.63 0.23
C VAL A 84 5.55 -6.45 0.67
N ALA A 85 6.64 -5.80 1.08
CA ALA A 85 7.82 -6.48 1.58
C ALA A 85 7.48 -7.30 2.84
N GLY A 86 7.79 -8.60 2.81
CA GLY A 86 7.60 -9.50 3.96
C GLY A 86 6.42 -10.48 3.89
N THR A 87 5.73 -10.64 2.75
CA THR A 87 4.77 -11.76 2.54
C THR A 87 5.24 -12.85 1.58
N GLY A 88 6.55 -12.91 1.33
CA GLY A 88 7.20 -14.06 0.70
C GLY A 88 7.95 -14.86 1.77
N GLY A 89 7.22 -15.63 2.58
CA GLY A 89 7.81 -16.78 3.25
C GLY A 89 7.89 -17.89 2.22
N ARG A 90 9.11 -18.38 1.96
CA ARG A 90 9.29 -19.74 1.44
C ARG A 90 8.78 -20.74 2.47
#